data_AF-A0A538U571-F1
#
_entry.id   AF-A0A538U571-F1
#
_cell.length_a   1.000
_cell.length_b   1.000
_cell.length_c   1.000
_cell.angle_alpha   90.00
_cell.angle_beta   90.00
_cell.angle_gamma   90.00
#
_symmetry.space_group_name_H-M   'P 1'
#
loop_
_entity.id
_entity.type
_entity.pdbx_description
1 polymer ?
#
loop_
_entity_poly.entity_id
_entity_poly.type
_entity_poly.pdbx_seq_one_letter_code
_entity_poly.pdbx_strand_id
1 'polypeptide(L)'
;MSPWRPAVRGPLGLMIALAILAVCLATLDRPPRWTLPAEPAHAPSLAGRHASPRNPVRIVTDRWGIPHLRATRLDDLYFAWGYVTARDRLWQLEYSRRAARGELWQWLGNAKLRDDGGAQLFELATRAHRIWERERLRPEVEMPLRRYADGVNAYLAESRRGAHRWPRELLFLGRTADEWQPEDTFLVLLAQGMVLDFDLPELDEADEIAKHGRAWEDARHRFEDALAYH
;
A
#
# COMPACT_ATOMS: atom_id res chain seq x y z
N MET A 1 -23.17 24.69 26.54
CA MET A 1 -21.96 24.38 25.74
C MET A 1 -21.07 25.62 25.75
N SER A 2 -19.85 25.50 26.31
CA SER A 2 -18.89 26.61 26.42
C SER A 2 -18.10 26.75 25.12
N PRO A 3 -17.99 27.93 24.49
CA PRO A 3 -17.21 28.09 23.27
C PRO A 3 -15.70 28.07 23.58
N TRP A 4 -15.01 27.17 22.89
CA TRP A 4 -13.56 27.05 22.85
C TRP A 4 -12.94 28.38 22.36
N ARG A 5 -12.22 29.08 23.24
CA ARG A 5 -11.40 30.24 22.88
C ARG A 5 -9.93 29.79 22.81
N PRO A 6 -9.25 29.83 21.65
CA PRO A 6 -7.81 29.56 21.62
C PRO A 6 -7.07 30.64 22.42
N ALA A 7 -6.46 30.20 23.51
CA ALA A 7 -5.74 31.00 24.48
C ALA A 7 -4.34 31.35 23.96
N VAL A 8 -4.22 32.20 22.94
CA VAL A 8 -2.97 32.91 22.65
C VAL A 8 -3.28 34.31 22.14
N ARG A 9 -3.76 35.19 23.03
CA ARG A 9 -3.75 36.64 22.81
C ARG A 9 -2.66 37.24 23.69
N GLY A 10 -1.43 37.23 23.19
CA GLY A 10 -0.29 37.83 23.87
C GLY A 10 0.93 37.94 22.97
N PRO A 11 1.90 38.81 23.32
CA PRO A 11 3.12 39.06 22.53
C PRO A 11 3.95 37.79 22.26
N LEU A 12 3.78 36.76 23.09
CA LEU A 12 4.42 35.45 22.93
C LEU A 12 3.95 34.70 21.67
N GLY A 13 2.69 34.82 21.28
CA GLY A 13 2.17 34.17 20.06
C GLY A 13 2.74 34.77 18.78
N LEU A 14 2.96 36.09 18.78
CA LEU A 14 3.59 36.80 17.68
C LEU A 14 5.08 36.44 17.55
N MET A 15 5.78 36.29 18.68
CA MET A 15 7.19 35.86 18.70
C MET A 15 7.36 34.44 18.12
N ILE A 16 6.47 33.52 18.47
CA ILE A 16 6.49 32.14 17.93
C ILE A 16 6.23 32.16 16.42
N ALA A 17 5.25 32.93 15.95
CA ALA A 17 4.95 33.06 14.53
C ALA A 17 6.14 33.64 13.72
N LEU A 18 6.81 34.65 14.27
CA LEU A 18 7.99 35.26 13.64
C LEU A 18 9.20 34.32 13.63
N ALA A 19 9.40 33.52 14.69
CA ALA A 19 10.46 32.52 14.73
C ALA A 19 10.24 31.40 13.69
N ILE A 20 8.99 30.93 13.53
CA ILE A 20 8.62 29.95 12.51
C ILE A 20 8.86 30.53 11.11
N LEU A 21 8.45 31.78 10.87
CA LEU A 21 8.64 32.45 9.58
C LEU A 21 10.14 32.61 9.24
N ALA A 22 10.97 32.97 10.22
CA ALA A 22 12.41 33.08 10.04
C ALA A 22 13.07 31.73 9.68
N VAL A 23 12.62 30.63 10.31
CA VAL A 23 13.08 29.27 9.98
C VAL A 23 12.66 28.88 8.57
N CYS A 24 11.40 29.14 8.18
CA CYS A 24 10.91 28.87 6.83
C CYS A 24 11.71 29.64 5.77
N LEU A 25 11.98 30.92 6.01
CA LEU A 25 12.79 31.76 5.11
C LEU A 25 14.24 31.27 5.01
N ALA A 26 14.84 30.83 6.11
CA ALA A 26 16.20 30.27 6.12
C ALA A 26 16.33 28.92 5.38
N THR A 27 15.22 28.23 5.12
CA THR A 27 15.19 26.95 4.39
C THR A 27 14.91 27.08 2.89
N LEU A 28 14.47 28.25 2.41
CA LEU A 28 14.06 28.44 1.01
C LEU A 28 15.24 28.56 0.01
N ASP A 29 16.43 28.96 0.47
CA ASP A 29 17.60 29.22 -0.42
C ASP A 29 18.50 27.99 -0.70
N ARG A 30 18.12 26.79 -0.21
CA ARG A 30 18.88 25.57 -0.50
C ARG A 30 18.07 24.61 -1.35
N PRO A 31 18.17 24.64 -2.70
CA PRO A 31 17.62 23.57 -3.50
C PRO A 31 18.29 22.25 -3.07
N PRO A 32 17.52 21.17 -2.82
CA PRO A 32 18.11 19.88 -2.51
C PRO A 32 19.01 19.46 -3.67
N ARG A 33 20.32 19.37 -3.40
CA ARG A 33 21.26 18.79 -4.36
C ARG A 33 21.04 17.28 -4.38
N TRP A 34 20.28 16.82 -5.35
CA TRP A 34 20.08 15.40 -5.65
C TRP A 34 21.37 14.82 -6.26
N THR A 35 22.39 14.58 -5.43
CA THR A 35 23.53 13.79 -5.84
C THR A 35 23.19 12.32 -5.58
N LEU A 36 22.99 11.54 -6.65
CA LEU A 36 23.00 10.09 -6.55
C LEU A 36 24.31 9.68 -5.84
N PRO A 37 24.27 8.83 -4.80
CA PRO A 37 25.48 8.29 -4.20
C PRO A 37 26.39 7.69 -5.27
N ALA A 38 27.70 7.87 -5.11
CA ALA A 38 28.67 7.17 -5.94
C ALA A 38 28.39 5.67 -5.90
N GLU A 39 28.50 5.06 -7.08
CA GLU A 39 28.19 3.67 -7.37
C GLU A 39 28.72 2.67 -6.32
N PRO A 40 27.86 1.97 -5.55
CA PRO A 40 28.30 0.75 -4.91
C PRO A 40 28.53 -0.31 -6.01
N ALA A 41 29.72 -0.91 -5.98
CA ALA A 41 30.10 -2.04 -6.80
C ALA A 41 29.37 -3.30 -6.29
N HIS A 42 28.78 -4.05 -7.22
CA HIS A 42 28.07 -5.33 -7.06
C HIS A 42 26.57 -5.25 -6.72
N ALA A 43 25.76 -5.43 -7.77
CA ALA A 43 24.41 -5.96 -7.63
C ALA A 43 24.52 -7.49 -7.41
N PRO A 44 23.77 -8.08 -6.46
CA PRO A 44 23.70 -9.53 -6.34
C PRO A 44 23.14 -10.14 -7.63
N SER A 45 23.82 -11.14 -8.19
CA SER A 45 23.29 -11.92 -9.30
C SER A 45 22.22 -12.87 -8.74
N LEU A 46 20.96 -12.62 -9.10
CA LEU A 46 19.85 -13.50 -8.74
C LEU A 46 19.95 -14.75 -9.62
N ALA A 47 20.42 -15.85 -9.05
CA ALA A 47 20.44 -17.17 -9.68
C ALA A 47 19.59 -18.13 -8.84
N GLY A 48 18.47 -18.58 -9.39
CA GLY A 48 17.59 -19.54 -8.71
C GLY A 48 16.61 -20.20 -9.68
N ARG A 49 15.96 -21.30 -9.24
CA ARG A 49 14.93 -22.03 -10.00
C ARG A 49 13.63 -21.25 -10.27
N HIS A 50 13.50 -20.06 -9.68
CA HIS A 50 12.44 -19.10 -10.01
C HIS A 50 12.97 -18.17 -11.10
N ALA A 51 12.06 -17.61 -11.91
CA ALA A 51 12.46 -16.74 -13.01
C ALA A 51 13.49 -15.71 -12.49
N SER A 52 14.63 -15.64 -13.16
CA SER A 52 15.70 -14.69 -12.84
C SER A 52 15.54 -13.48 -13.79
N PRO A 53 16.17 -12.33 -13.49
CA PRO A 53 16.25 -11.29 -14.50
C PRO A 53 17.04 -11.85 -15.70
N ARG A 54 16.55 -11.61 -16.92
CA ARG A 54 17.16 -12.10 -18.16
C ARG A 54 18.45 -11.36 -18.48
N ASN A 55 18.53 -10.10 -18.05
CA ASN A 55 19.70 -9.25 -18.15
C ASN A 55 20.05 -8.69 -16.77
N PRO A 56 21.29 -8.24 -16.55
CA PRO A 56 21.67 -7.61 -15.29
C PRO A 56 20.75 -6.43 -14.94
N VAL A 57 20.25 -6.43 -13.70
CA VAL A 57 19.50 -5.31 -13.12
C VAL A 57 20.31 -4.73 -11.98
N ARG A 58 20.39 -3.41 -11.93
CA ARG A 58 21.05 -2.68 -10.86
C ARG A 58 20.04 -2.11 -9.89
N ILE A 59 20.27 -2.34 -8.61
CA ILE A 59 19.44 -1.88 -7.50
C ILE A 59 20.34 -1.08 -6.57
N VAL A 60 20.09 0.23 -6.45
CA VAL A 60 20.84 1.12 -5.55
C VAL A 60 19.87 1.72 -4.55
N THR A 61 20.04 1.40 -3.27
CA THR A 61 19.27 2.03 -2.20
C THR A 61 19.97 3.31 -1.76
N ASP A 62 19.26 4.44 -1.76
CA ASP A 62 19.82 5.70 -1.30
C ASP A 62 19.86 5.80 0.25
N ARG A 63 20.34 6.94 0.76
CA ARG A 63 20.48 7.19 2.21
C ARG A 63 19.16 7.16 2.98
N TRP A 64 18.02 7.30 2.30
CA TRP A 64 16.69 7.29 2.90
C TRP A 64 16.04 5.91 2.84
N GLY A 65 16.76 4.90 2.33
CA GLY A 65 16.22 3.56 2.13
C GLY A 65 15.38 3.45 0.87
N ILE A 66 15.41 4.43 -0.05
CA ILE A 66 14.61 4.39 -1.28
C ILE A 66 15.39 3.63 -2.36
N PRO A 67 14.83 2.55 -2.93
CA PRO A 67 15.49 1.79 -3.98
C PRO A 67 15.32 2.44 -5.36
N HIS A 68 16.43 2.63 -6.05
CA HIS A 68 16.50 3.09 -7.44
C HIS A 68 16.86 1.89 -8.34
N LEU A 69 15.99 1.57 -9.30
CA LEU A 69 16.12 0.41 -10.18
C LEU A 69 16.55 0.85 -11.58
N ARG A 70 17.57 0.19 -12.15
CA ARG A 70 18.00 0.39 -13.54
C ARG A 70 18.16 -0.93 -14.26
N ALA A 71 17.45 -1.08 -15.37
CA ALA A 71 17.51 -2.25 -16.25
C ALA A 71 17.54 -1.81 -17.71
N THR A 72 18.12 -2.62 -18.59
CA THR A 72 18.12 -2.39 -20.04
C THR A 72 16.82 -2.82 -20.72
N ARG A 73 16.01 -3.62 -20.03
CA ARG A 73 14.71 -4.11 -20.50
C ARG A 73 13.62 -3.87 -19.47
N LEU A 74 12.43 -3.59 -19.98
CA LEU A 74 11.27 -3.32 -19.15
C LEU A 74 10.81 -4.57 -18.36
N ASP A 75 10.90 -5.76 -18.95
CA ASP A 75 10.54 -7.02 -18.26
C ASP A 75 11.46 -7.36 -17.09
N ASP A 76 12.72 -6.93 -17.14
CA ASP A 76 13.68 -7.07 -16.05
C ASP A 76 13.47 -5.99 -14.97
N LEU A 77 12.99 -4.80 -15.36
CA LEU A 77 12.62 -3.74 -14.41
C LEU A 77 11.43 -4.16 -13.54
N TYR A 78 10.37 -4.72 -14.13
CA TYR A 78 9.22 -5.22 -13.38
C TYR A 78 9.58 -6.35 -12.44
N PHE A 79 10.48 -7.25 -12.87
CA PHE A 79 11.03 -8.28 -12.02
C PHE A 79 11.76 -7.71 -10.80
N ALA A 80 12.69 -6.77 -11.01
CA ALA A 80 13.41 -6.17 -9.90
C ALA A 80 12.49 -5.36 -8.98
N TRP A 81 11.44 -4.75 -9.51
CA TRP A 81 10.43 -4.05 -8.71
C TRP A 81 9.69 -5.02 -7.79
N GLY A 82 9.22 -6.16 -8.29
CA GLY A 82 8.61 -7.20 -7.46
C GLY A 82 9.56 -7.69 -6.37
N TYR A 83 10.81 -7.99 -6.75
CA TYR A 83 11.83 -8.47 -5.82
C TYR A 83 12.11 -7.49 -4.67
N VAL A 84 12.30 -6.21 -4.99
CA VAL A 84 12.55 -5.16 -3.99
C VAL A 84 11.31 -4.87 -3.14
N THR A 85 10.11 -4.96 -3.72
CA THR A 85 8.87 -4.80 -2.97
C THR A 85 8.73 -5.91 -1.92
N ALA A 86 9.04 -7.15 -2.27
CA ALA A 86 9.11 -8.23 -1.29
C ALA A 86 10.21 -7.97 -0.25
N ARG A 87 11.43 -7.63 -0.67
CA ARG A 87 12.54 -7.32 0.24
C ARG A 87 12.17 -6.32 1.33
N ASP A 88 11.49 -5.25 0.95
CA ASP A 88 11.27 -4.12 1.84
C ASP A 88 9.90 -4.16 2.52
N ARG A 89 8.89 -4.81 1.91
CA ARG A 89 7.47 -4.74 2.32
C ARG A 89 6.75 -6.09 2.37
N LEU A 90 7.47 -7.21 2.44
CA LEU A 90 6.84 -8.54 2.40
C LEU A 90 5.70 -8.74 3.41
N TRP A 91 5.86 -8.28 4.67
CA TRP A 91 4.77 -8.36 5.65
C TRP A 91 3.53 -7.58 5.20
N GLN A 92 3.71 -6.33 4.74
CA GLN A 92 2.63 -5.50 4.27
C GLN A 92 1.94 -6.14 3.06
N LEU A 93 2.72 -6.67 2.11
CA LEU A 93 2.22 -7.32 0.91
C LEU A 93 1.35 -8.55 1.26
N GLU A 94 1.84 -9.39 2.17
CA GLU A 94 1.13 -10.59 2.63
C GLU A 94 -0.13 -10.25 3.43
N TYR A 95 -0.01 -9.30 4.36
CA TYR A 95 -1.13 -8.83 5.17
C TYR A 95 -2.25 -8.26 4.30
N SER A 96 -1.91 -7.37 3.36
CA SER A 96 -2.88 -6.78 2.44
C SER A 96 -3.56 -7.81 1.56
N ARG A 97 -2.82 -8.80 1.04
CA ARG A 97 -3.41 -9.90 0.27
C ARG A 97 -4.37 -10.73 1.10
N ARG A 98 -4.00 -11.12 2.32
CA ARG A 98 -4.88 -11.92 3.20
C ARG A 98 -6.12 -11.14 3.63
N ALA A 99 -5.98 -9.85 3.92
CA ALA A 99 -7.12 -8.97 4.19
C ALA A 99 -8.07 -8.94 2.98
N ALA A 100 -7.51 -8.78 1.79
CA ALA A 100 -8.28 -8.72 0.54
C ALA A 100 -8.94 -10.06 0.17
N ARG A 101 -8.41 -11.20 0.63
CA ARG A 101 -9.07 -12.52 0.49
C ARG A 101 -10.10 -12.81 1.59
N GLY A 102 -10.08 -12.04 2.69
CA GLY A 102 -10.84 -12.38 3.89
C GLY A 102 -10.29 -13.61 4.62
N GLU A 103 -8.97 -13.68 4.77
CA GLU A 103 -8.25 -14.81 5.35
C GLU A 103 -7.38 -14.42 6.56
N LEU A 104 -7.48 -13.18 7.07
CA LEU A 104 -6.67 -12.76 8.21
C LEU A 104 -6.99 -13.51 9.50
N TRP A 105 -8.24 -13.98 9.67
CA TRP A 105 -8.69 -14.76 10.81
C TRP A 105 -7.87 -16.03 11.01
N GLN A 106 -7.32 -16.60 9.93
CA GLN A 106 -6.46 -17.79 10.01
C GLN A 106 -5.14 -17.51 10.75
N TRP A 107 -4.71 -16.25 10.78
CA TRP A 107 -3.45 -15.81 11.39
C TRP A 107 -3.66 -15.06 12.70
N LEU A 108 -4.71 -14.24 12.77
CA LEU A 108 -4.96 -13.31 13.87
C LEU A 108 -6.18 -13.72 14.73
N GLY A 109 -6.80 -14.85 14.40
CA GLY A 109 -7.92 -15.43 15.14
C GLY A 109 -9.26 -14.73 14.91
N ASN A 110 -10.24 -15.11 15.73
CA ASN A 110 -11.65 -14.74 15.55
C ASN A 110 -11.92 -13.23 15.54
N ALA A 111 -11.02 -12.42 16.10
CA ALA A 111 -11.13 -10.96 16.06
C ALA A 111 -11.15 -10.38 14.64
N LYS A 112 -10.68 -11.13 13.63
CA LYS A 112 -10.66 -10.71 12.23
C LYS A 112 -11.81 -11.23 11.38
N LEU A 113 -12.69 -12.07 11.93
CA LEU A 113 -13.82 -12.62 11.16
C LEU A 113 -14.76 -11.53 10.61
N ARG A 114 -15.01 -10.46 11.37
CA ARG A 114 -15.86 -9.35 10.90
C ARG A 114 -15.19 -8.58 9.76
N ASP A 115 -13.90 -8.26 9.91
CA ASP A 115 -13.10 -7.55 8.90
C ASP A 115 -13.01 -8.37 7.60
N ASP A 116 -12.77 -9.69 7.73
CA ASP A 116 -12.68 -10.61 6.60
C ASP A 116 -14.02 -10.81 5.87
N GLY A 117 -15.14 -10.70 6.59
CA GLY A 117 -16.47 -10.88 6.06
C GLY A 117 -16.81 -9.93 4.91
N GLY A 118 -16.32 -8.69 4.95
CA GLY A 118 -16.50 -7.73 3.86
C GLY A 118 -15.85 -8.19 2.56
N ALA A 119 -14.57 -8.57 2.62
CA ALA A 119 -13.83 -9.05 1.46
C ALA A 119 -14.45 -10.32 0.83
N GLN A 120 -14.98 -11.22 1.68
CA GLN A 120 -15.70 -12.42 1.23
C GLN A 120 -17.06 -12.08 0.61
N LEU A 121 -17.83 -11.18 1.22
CA LEU A 121 -19.13 -10.73 0.71
C LEU A 121 -19.00 -10.09 -0.69
N PHE A 122 -17.97 -9.27 -0.89
CA PHE A 122 -17.67 -8.69 -2.20
C PHE A 122 -16.87 -9.63 -3.11
N GLU A 123 -16.63 -10.87 -2.72
CA GLU A 123 -15.89 -11.92 -3.44
C GLU A 123 -14.65 -11.36 -4.17
N LEU A 124 -13.83 -10.56 -3.47
CA LEU A 124 -12.76 -9.81 -4.10
C LEU A 124 -11.75 -10.73 -4.81
N ALA A 125 -11.44 -11.89 -4.21
CA ALA A 125 -10.59 -12.91 -4.81
C ALA A 125 -11.16 -13.43 -6.15
N THR A 126 -12.44 -13.79 -6.18
CA THR A 126 -13.12 -14.26 -7.40
C THR A 126 -13.18 -13.18 -8.48
N ARG A 127 -13.39 -11.92 -8.09
CA ARG A 127 -13.36 -10.77 -9.02
C ARG A 127 -11.95 -10.54 -9.58
N ALA A 128 -10.92 -10.56 -8.74
CA ALA A 128 -9.53 -10.41 -9.15
C ALA A 128 -9.11 -11.50 -10.15
N HIS A 129 -9.45 -12.76 -9.87
CA HIS A 129 -9.20 -13.88 -10.77
C HIS A 129 -9.88 -13.69 -12.13
N ARG A 130 -11.17 -13.32 -12.15
CA ARG A 130 -11.91 -13.04 -13.40
C ARG A 130 -11.31 -11.89 -14.20
N ILE A 131 -10.84 -10.84 -13.54
CA ILE A 131 -10.13 -9.74 -14.19
C ILE A 131 -8.84 -10.25 -14.82
N TRP A 132 -8.03 -10.98 -14.05
CA TRP A 132 -6.79 -11.55 -14.57
C TRP A 132 -7.01 -12.45 -15.78
N GLU A 133 -7.96 -13.39 -15.71
CA GLU A 133 -8.26 -14.30 -16.83
C GLU A 133 -8.67 -13.58 -18.11
N ARG A 134 -9.38 -12.46 -17.99
CA ARG A 134 -9.75 -11.61 -19.14
C ARG A 134 -8.57 -10.79 -19.66
N GLU A 135 -7.82 -10.15 -18.76
CA GLU A 135 -6.79 -9.18 -19.14
C GLU A 135 -5.44 -9.82 -19.52
N ARG A 136 -5.14 -11.05 -19.06
CA ARG A 136 -3.87 -11.74 -19.32
C ARG A 136 -3.61 -12.06 -20.78
N LEU A 137 -4.62 -11.95 -21.65
CA LEU A 137 -4.46 -12.13 -23.09
C LEU A 137 -3.74 -10.94 -23.75
N ARG A 138 -3.62 -9.81 -23.03
CA ARG A 138 -2.97 -8.59 -23.49
C ARG A 138 -1.51 -8.58 -23.00
N PRO A 139 -0.51 -8.63 -23.89
CA PRO A 139 0.91 -8.65 -23.48
C PRO A 139 1.31 -7.47 -22.60
N GLU A 140 0.67 -6.31 -22.78
CA GLU A 140 0.94 -5.09 -22.01
C GLU A 140 0.50 -5.20 -20.55
N VAL A 141 -0.42 -6.13 -20.23
CA VAL A 141 -0.87 -6.42 -18.86
C VAL A 141 -0.18 -7.68 -18.33
N GLU A 142 -0.10 -8.72 -19.16
CA GLU A 142 0.44 -10.01 -18.76
C GLU A 142 1.91 -9.92 -18.37
N MET A 143 2.74 -9.33 -19.23
CA MET A 143 4.18 -9.22 -19.02
C MET A 143 4.54 -8.51 -17.70
N PRO A 144 4.06 -7.29 -17.41
CA PRO A 144 4.45 -6.61 -16.18
C PRO A 144 4.01 -7.37 -14.93
N LEU A 145 2.77 -7.87 -14.90
CA LEU A 145 2.23 -8.53 -13.71
C LEU A 145 2.88 -9.88 -13.45
N ARG A 146 3.17 -10.68 -14.49
CA ARG A 146 3.94 -11.92 -14.34
C ARG A 146 5.36 -11.65 -13.87
N ARG A 147 6.05 -10.68 -14.48
CA ARG A 147 7.44 -10.37 -14.09
C ARG A 147 7.51 -9.80 -12.68
N TYR A 148 6.56 -8.98 -12.27
CA TYR A 148 6.44 -8.53 -10.89
C TYR A 148 6.24 -9.71 -9.93
N ALA A 149 5.30 -10.62 -10.23
CA ALA A 149 5.06 -11.82 -9.42
C ALA A 149 6.30 -12.72 -9.33
N ASP A 150 6.99 -12.95 -10.46
CA ASP A 150 8.26 -13.67 -10.52
C ASP A 150 9.31 -13.07 -9.55
N GLY A 151 9.42 -11.74 -9.52
CA GLY A 151 10.33 -11.02 -8.64
C GLY A 151 10.02 -11.24 -7.16
N VAL A 152 8.74 -11.10 -6.78
CA VAL A 152 8.27 -11.38 -5.41
C VAL A 152 8.61 -12.82 -5.03
N ASN A 153 8.29 -13.77 -5.91
CA ASN A 153 8.50 -15.20 -5.67
C ASN A 153 9.97 -15.59 -5.60
N ALA A 154 10.85 -14.92 -6.35
CA ALA A 154 12.29 -15.11 -6.24
C ALA A 154 12.80 -14.75 -4.84
N TYR A 155 12.36 -13.61 -4.28
CA TYR A 155 12.71 -13.21 -2.91
C TYR A 155 12.17 -14.22 -1.88
N LEU A 156 10.90 -14.63 -2.00
CA LEU A 156 10.30 -15.65 -1.13
C LEU A 156 11.10 -16.96 -1.13
N ALA A 157 11.53 -17.40 -2.30
CA ALA A 157 12.30 -18.62 -2.44
C ALA A 157 13.68 -18.53 -1.77
N GLU A 158 14.32 -17.36 -1.83
CA GLU A 158 15.57 -17.08 -1.11
C GLU A 158 15.35 -17.07 0.41
N SER A 159 14.25 -16.47 0.88
CA SER A 159 13.86 -16.55 2.30
C SER A 159 13.61 -17.98 2.77
N ARG A 160 12.94 -18.81 1.95
CA ARG A 160 12.71 -20.24 2.26
C ARG A 160 14.02 -21.04 2.33
N ARG A 161 15.02 -20.69 1.52
CA ARG A 161 16.37 -21.28 1.57
C ARG A 161 17.24 -20.75 2.70
N GLY A 162 16.76 -19.79 3.49
CA GLY A 162 17.52 -19.15 4.57
C GLY A 162 18.54 -18.11 4.09
N ALA A 163 18.53 -17.73 2.81
CA ALA A 163 19.39 -16.66 2.30
C ALA A 163 18.94 -15.27 2.78
N HIS A 164 17.64 -15.11 3.06
CA HIS A 164 17.05 -13.92 3.64
C HIS A 164 16.21 -14.25 4.87
N ARG A 165 16.27 -13.40 5.89
CA ARG A 165 15.45 -13.55 7.08
C ARG A 165 14.01 -13.10 6.77
N TRP A 166 13.02 -13.89 7.20
CA TRP A 166 11.63 -13.47 7.13
C TRP A 166 11.38 -12.19 7.97
N PRO A 167 10.41 -11.34 7.57
CA PRO A 167 9.90 -10.26 8.40
C PRO A 167 9.58 -10.73 9.82
N ARG A 168 9.86 -9.89 10.81
CA ARG A 168 9.67 -10.22 12.23
C ARG A 168 8.22 -10.60 12.55
N GLU A 169 7.25 -10.01 11.86
CA GLU A 169 5.83 -10.27 12.02
C GLU A 169 5.49 -11.72 11.63
N LEU A 170 6.05 -12.21 10.52
CA LEU A 170 5.90 -13.59 10.08
C LEU A 170 6.61 -14.58 11.01
N LEU A 171 7.81 -14.23 11.49
CA LEU A 171 8.53 -15.03 12.47
C LEU A 171 7.76 -15.15 13.80
N PHE A 172 7.20 -14.05 14.28
CA PHE A 172 6.40 -14.02 15.50
C PHE A 172 5.14 -14.88 15.39
N LEU A 173 4.49 -14.87 14.23
CA LEU A 173 3.31 -15.69 13.95
C LEU A 173 3.65 -17.16 13.64
N GLY A 174 4.93 -17.50 13.45
CA GLY A 174 5.34 -18.83 13.00
C GLY A 174 4.80 -19.17 11.61
N ARG A 175 4.66 -18.16 10.73
CA ARG A 175 4.10 -18.27 9.38
C ARG A 175 5.12 -17.88 8.32
N THR A 176 4.84 -18.29 7.10
CA THR A 176 5.56 -17.88 5.89
C THR A 176 4.55 -17.35 4.87
N ALA A 177 4.99 -16.45 3.99
CA ALA A 177 4.14 -15.97 2.90
C ALA A 177 3.99 -17.01 1.78
N ASP A 178 2.79 -17.07 1.20
CA ASP A 178 2.48 -17.91 0.04
C ASP A 178 3.02 -17.25 -1.24
N GLU A 179 3.15 -18.03 -2.32
CA GLU A 179 3.58 -17.47 -3.61
C GLU A 179 2.60 -16.42 -4.13
N TRP A 180 3.14 -15.33 -4.67
CA TRP A 180 2.40 -14.25 -5.29
C TRP A 180 1.96 -14.67 -6.69
N GLN A 181 0.66 -14.57 -6.96
CA GLN A 181 0.11 -14.75 -8.29
C GLN A 181 -0.13 -13.40 -8.96
N PRO A 182 -0.08 -13.29 -10.30
CA PRO A 182 -0.33 -12.02 -10.99
C PRO A 182 -1.67 -11.37 -10.59
N GLU A 183 -2.70 -12.19 -10.39
CA GLU A 183 -4.04 -11.78 -9.95
C GLU A 183 -4.08 -11.16 -8.54
N ASP A 184 -3.12 -11.48 -7.67
CA ASP A 184 -3.03 -10.87 -6.33
C ASP A 184 -2.81 -9.34 -6.43
N THR A 185 -2.27 -8.87 -7.55
CA THR A 185 -2.12 -7.43 -7.81
C THR A 185 -3.48 -6.75 -8.00
N PHE A 186 -4.39 -7.38 -8.76
CA PHE A 186 -5.76 -6.88 -8.90
C PHE A 186 -6.53 -6.99 -7.59
N LEU A 187 -6.28 -8.05 -6.84
CA LEU A 187 -6.91 -8.26 -5.54
C LEU A 187 -6.58 -7.13 -4.55
N VAL A 188 -5.30 -6.77 -4.41
CA VAL A 188 -4.89 -5.65 -3.55
C VAL A 188 -5.46 -4.33 -4.08
N LEU A 189 -5.47 -4.12 -5.40
CA LEU A 189 -6.05 -2.92 -6.00
C LEU A 189 -7.56 -2.78 -5.69
N LEU A 190 -8.32 -3.88 -5.83
CA LEU A 190 -9.75 -3.90 -5.51
C LEU A 190 -10.00 -3.61 -4.03
N ALA A 191 -9.21 -4.21 -3.13
CA ALA A 191 -9.33 -3.94 -1.71
C ALA A 191 -8.99 -2.48 -1.34
N GLN A 192 -7.99 -1.88 -1.99
CA GLN A 192 -7.70 -0.46 -1.81
C GLN A 192 -8.84 0.42 -2.32
N GLY A 193 -9.41 0.10 -3.48
CA GLY A 193 -10.60 0.79 -3.98
C GLY A 193 -11.76 0.70 -2.99
N MET A 194 -12.00 -0.49 -2.44
CA MET A 194 -13.02 -0.71 -1.42
C MET A 194 -12.79 0.17 -0.18
N VAL A 195 -11.57 0.24 0.36
CA VAL A 195 -11.29 1.07 1.54
C VAL A 195 -11.51 2.56 1.28
N LEU A 196 -11.27 3.03 0.04
CA LEU A 196 -11.46 4.44 -0.33
C LEU A 196 -12.90 4.79 -0.69
N ASP A 197 -13.70 3.80 -1.09
CA ASP A 197 -15.10 3.98 -1.53
C ASP A 197 -16.09 3.75 -0.37
N PHE A 198 -15.81 2.79 0.52
CA PHE A 198 -16.72 2.38 1.60
C PHE A 198 -16.61 3.22 2.88
N ASP A 199 -16.44 4.53 2.75
CA ASP A 199 -16.94 5.46 3.78
C ASP A 199 -18.38 5.78 3.40
N LEU A 200 -19.29 4.82 3.62
CA LEU A 200 -20.72 4.96 3.35
C LEU A 200 -21.44 5.37 4.64
N PRO A 201 -21.52 6.68 4.97
CA PRO A 201 -22.36 7.15 6.07
C PRO A 201 -23.81 6.67 5.96
N GLU A 202 -24.28 6.28 4.77
CA GLU A 202 -25.60 5.74 4.48
C GLU A 202 -25.89 4.40 5.20
N LEU A 203 -24.85 3.62 5.53
CA LEU A 203 -25.01 2.38 6.30
C LEU A 203 -25.27 2.66 7.78
N ASP A 204 -24.62 3.69 8.32
CA ASP A 204 -24.87 4.17 9.69
C ASP A 204 -26.14 5.02 9.76
N GLU A 205 -26.54 5.63 8.65
CA GLU A 205 -27.72 6.50 8.55
C GLU A 205 -29.01 5.77 8.88
N ALA A 206 -29.17 4.51 8.47
CA ALA A 206 -30.32 3.71 8.88
C ALA A 206 -30.39 3.55 10.42
N ASP A 207 -29.25 3.34 11.07
CA ASP A 207 -29.15 3.25 12.53
C ASP A 207 -29.35 4.61 13.21
N GLU A 208 -28.84 5.69 12.63
CA GLU A 208 -28.99 7.05 13.15
C GLU A 208 -30.42 7.57 12.96
N ILE A 209 -31.10 7.26 11.86
CA ILE A 209 -32.54 7.52 11.67
C ILE A 209 -33.35 6.72 12.69
N ALA A 210 -32.97 5.46 12.96
CA ALA A 210 -33.64 4.67 13.99
C ALA A 210 -33.46 5.28 15.40
N LYS A 211 -32.30 5.88 15.70
CA LYS A 211 -32.00 6.51 17.01
C LYS A 211 -32.56 7.92 17.15
N HIS A 212 -32.52 8.73 16.11
CA HIS A 212 -32.77 10.17 16.16
C HIS A 212 -34.01 10.62 15.37
N GLY A 213 -34.58 9.73 14.56
CA GLY A 213 -35.74 9.99 13.70
C GLY A 213 -35.40 10.72 12.40
N ARG A 214 -36.32 10.67 11.43
CA ARG A 214 -36.16 11.29 10.09
C ARG A 214 -35.84 12.79 10.11
N ALA A 215 -36.26 13.53 11.13
CA ALA A 215 -35.94 14.96 11.23
C ALA A 215 -34.43 15.25 11.43
N TRP A 216 -33.66 14.26 11.90
CA TRP A 216 -32.20 14.37 12.00
C TRP A 216 -31.53 14.27 10.63
N GLU A 217 -32.04 13.40 9.75
CA GLU A 217 -31.59 13.20 8.36
C GLU A 217 -31.75 14.51 7.56
N ASP A 218 -32.94 15.12 7.61
CA ASP A 218 -33.21 16.41 6.96
C ASP A 218 -32.25 17.52 7.42
N ALA A 219 -31.88 17.52 8.70
CA ALA A 219 -30.95 18.48 9.28
C ALA A 219 -29.48 18.21 8.91
N ARG A 220 -29.13 16.97 8.56
CA ARG A 220 -27.79 16.56 8.11
C ARG A 220 -27.57 16.92 6.64
N HIS A 221 -28.53 16.61 5.78
CA HIS A 221 -28.47 16.87 4.33
C HIS A 221 -28.68 18.34 3.93
N ARG A 222 -28.92 19.23 4.91
CA ARG A 222 -29.10 20.69 4.72
C ARG A 222 -28.02 21.42 3.90
N PHE A 223 -26.86 20.81 3.67
CA PHE A 223 -25.74 21.38 2.90
C PHE A 223 -25.49 20.66 1.57
N GLU A 224 -26.14 19.53 1.32
CA GLU A 224 -25.95 18.74 0.10
C GLU A 224 -26.69 19.40 -1.08
N ASP A 225 -27.90 19.92 -0.85
CA ASP A 225 -28.68 20.66 -1.84
C ASP A 225 -28.02 22.00 -2.26
N ALA A 226 -27.18 22.58 -1.41
CA ALA A 226 -26.54 23.88 -1.67
C ALA A 226 -25.20 23.78 -2.42
N LEU A 227 -24.61 22.58 -2.49
CA LEU A 227 -23.30 22.33 -3.12
C LEU A 227 -23.38 21.45 -4.37
N ALA A 228 -24.56 20.90 -4.69
CA ALA A 228 -24.77 20.08 -5.87
C ALA A 228 -25.06 20.94 -7.12
N TYR A 229 -24.01 21.16 -7.93
CA TYR A 229 -24.05 21.44 -9.37
C TYR A 229 -25.29 22.20 -9.90
N HIS A 230 -25.21 23.53 -9.94
CA HIS A 230 -25.98 24.35 -10.88
C HIS A 230 -25.18 24.57 -12.17
#